data_AF-H8Z9I8-F1
#
_entry.id   AF-H8Z9I8-F1
#
_cell.length_a   1.000
_cell.length_b   1.000
_cell.length_c   1.000
_cell.angle_alpha   90.00
_cell.angle_beta   90.00
_cell.angle_gamma   90.00
#
_symmetry.space_group_name_H-M   'P 1'
#
loop_
_entity.id
_entity.type
_entity.pdbx_description
1 polymer ?
#
loop_
_entity_poly.entity_id
_entity_poly.type
_entity_poly.pdbx_seq_one_letter_code
_entity_poly.pdbx_strand_id
1 'polypeptide(L)'
;MKKRETKRQIDLTSGIPKVSPCQISFLIDAISEYSVDYNTLMEEYESRDLRTEYLFMLPENHDPAIYQLIPLFCKHFGIQLYQINEKICTKDSAPLFIRIRKGDAVIDQVKQAIQSS
;
A
#
# COMPACT_ATOMS: atom_id res chain seq x y z
N MET A 1 -26.67 32.98 15.24
CA MET A 1 -26.34 31.83 14.36
C MET A 1 -24.85 31.54 14.45
N LYS A 2 -24.45 30.39 15.03
CA LYS A 2 -23.04 29.97 15.05
C LYS A 2 -22.74 29.23 13.74
N LYS A 3 -21.92 29.84 12.86
CA LYS A 3 -21.35 29.16 11.70
C LYS A 3 -20.45 28.05 12.23
N ARG A 4 -20.90 26.79 12.16
CA ARG A 4 -20.04 25.62 12.39
C ARG A 4 -19.09 25.57 11.21
N GLU A 5 -17.83 25.92 11.43
CA GLU A 5 -16.77 25.66 10.47
C GLU A 5 -16.68 24.14 10.29
N THR A 6 -17.11 23.65 9.14
CA THR A 6 -16.91 22.27 8.74
C THR A 6 -15.41 22.05 8.69
N LYS A 7 -14.84 21.35 9.69
CA LYS A 7 -13.44 20.92 9.64
C LYS A 7 -13.26 20.18 8.32
N ARG A 8 -12.42 20.72 7.42
CA ARG A 8 -12.06 20.03 6.18
C ARG A 8 -11.41 18.71 6.56
N GLN A 9 -12.07 17.61 6.26
CA GLN A 9 -11.47 16.29 6.37
C GLN A 9 -10.40 16.19 5.29
N ILE A 10 -9.13 16.11 5.69
CA ILE A 10 -8.02 15.96 4.75
C ILE A 10 -7.93 14.47 4.44
N ASP A 11 -8.46 14.07 3.29
CA ASP A 11 -8.28 12.72 2.78
C ASP A 11 -6.96 12.63 2.01
N LEU A 12 -5.92 12.16 2.70
CA LEU A 12 -4.59 11.95 2.13
C LEU A 12 -4.51 10.71 1.23
N THR A 13 -5.53 9.85 1.24
CA THR A 13 -5.58 8.60 0.47
C THR A 13 -6.17 8.80 -0.93
N SER A 14 -6.93 9.88 -1.13
CA SER A 14 -7.58 10.23 -2.40
C SER A 14 -6.62 10.47 -3.58
N GLY A 15 -5.36 10.81 -3.29
CA GLY A 15 -4.32 11.09 -4.29
C GLY A 15 -3.42 9.91 -4.62
N ILE A 16 -3.66 8.72 -4.05
CA ILE A 16 -2.82 7.56 -4.31
C ILE A 16 -3.13 7.01 -5.73
N PRO A 17 -2.10 6.74 -6.56
CA PRO A 17 -2.30 6.12 -7.86
C PRO A 17 -2.96 4.75 -7.74
N LYS A 18 -3.88 4.45 -8.67
CA LYS A 18 -4.62 3.19 -8.69
C LYS A 18 -3.99 2.21 -9.67
N VAL A 19 -3.97 0.94 -9.29
CA VAL A 19 -3.45 -0.18 -10.08
C VAL A 19 -4.52 -1.27 -10.16
N SER A 20 -4.66 -1.90 -11.32
CA SER A 20 -5.56 -3.03 -11.49
C SER A 20 -4.97 -4.29 -10.84
N PRO A 21 -5.77 -5.13 -10.16
CA PRO A 21 -5.31 -6.41 -9.61
C PRO A 21 -4.60 -7.28 -10.65
N CYS A 22 -5.06 -7.27 -11.91
CA CYS A 22 -4.48 -8.07 -12.98
C CYS A 22 -3.01 -7.72 -13.26
N GLN A 23 -2.59 -6.50 -12.95
CA GLN A 23 -1.22 -6.03 -13.15
C GLN A 23 -0.26 -6.53 -12.07
N ILE A 24 -0.77 -7.02 -10.95
CA ILE A 24 0.04 -7.37 -9.77
C ILE A 24 -0.36 -8.71 -9.14
N SER A 25 -1.30 -9.45 -9.75
CA SER A 25 -1.80 -10.72 -9.20
C SER A 25 -0.74 -11.80 -9.14
N PHE A 26 0.22 -11.78 -10.05
CA PHE A 26 1.37 -12.69 -10.05
C PHE A 26 2.20 -12.60 -8.77
N LEU A 27 2.14 -11.49 -8.03
CA LEU A 27 2.87 -11.31 -6.77
C LEU A 27 2.46 -12.30 -5.69
N ILE A 28 1.17 -12.63 -5.64
CA ILE A 28 0.57 -13.51 -4.62
C ILE A 28 1.11 -14.95 -4.76
N ASP A 29 1.55 -15.31 -5.97
CA ASP A 29 2.14 -16.61 -6.25
C ASP A 29 3.66 -16.62 -6.20
N ALA A 30 4.30 -15.50 -6.52
CA ALA A 30 5.75 -15.41 -6.64
C ALA A 30 6.48 -15.05 -5.34
N ILE A 31 5.84 -14.37 -4.39
CA ILE A 31 6.42 -13.99 -3.10
C ILE A 31 5.76 -14.79 -1.98
N SER A 32 6.55 -15.42 -1.10
CA SER A 32 6.04 -16.19 0.04
C SER A 32 5.50 -15.32 1.18
N GLU A 33 6.08 -14.13 1.38
CA GLU A 33 5.76 -13.19 2.47
C GLU A 33 5.37 -11.81 1.91
N TYR A 34 4.35 -11.81 1.03
CA TYR A 34 3.88 -10.61 0.32
C TYR A 34 2.90 -9.77 1.14
N SER A 35 2.22 -10.37 2.11
CA SER A 35 1.29 -9.68 3.01
C SER A 35 2.04 -9.02 4.16
N VAL A 36 1.64 -7.81 4.52
CA VAL A 36 2.11 -7.13 5.74
C VAL A 36 0.96 -6.35 6.38
N ASP A 37 0.93 -6.35 7.71
CA ASP A 37 0.02 -5.50 8.48
C ASP A 37 0.66 -4.14 8.82
N TYR A 38 -0.16 -3.19 9.29
CA TYR A 38 0.31 -1.85 9.63
C TYR A 38 1.34 -1.84 10.76
N ASN A 39 1.12 -2.61 11.83
CA ASN A 39 1.99 -2.60 13.00
C ASN A 39 3.35 -3.20 12.66
N THR A 40 3.36 -4.35 11.97
CA THR A 40 4.59 -4.98 11.46
C THR A 40 5.36 -4.01 10.56
N LEU A 41 4.65 -3.29 9.67
CA LEU A 41 5.29 -2.27 8.84
C LEU A 41 5.89 -1.13 9.68
N MET A 42 5.24 -0.66 10.75
CA MET A 42 5.83 0.37 11.61
C MET A 42 7.04 -0.14 12.41
N GLU A 43 6.96 -1.35 12.99
CA GLU A 43 8.03 -1.98 13.78
C GLU A 43 9.30 -2.19 12.94
N GLU A 44 9.16 -2.66 11.69
CA GLU A 44 10.28 -2.79 10.76
C GLU A 44 11.02 -1.45 10.59
N TYR A 45 10.28 -0.37 10.42
CA TYR A 45 10.85 0.96 10.22
C TYR A 45 11.48 1.53 11.49
N GLU A 46 10.91 1.28 12.66
CA GLU A 46 11.54 1.62 13.94
C GLU A 46 12.87 0.87 14.12
N SER A 47 12.95 -0.38 13.64
CA SER A 47 14.16 -1.19 13.62
C SER A 47 15.18 -0.79 12.52
N ARG A 48 14.85 0.21 11.70
CA ARG A 48 15.62 0.68 10.53
C ARG A 48 15.68 -0.31 9.36
N ASP A 49 14.73 -1.23 9.27
CA ASP A 49 14.55 -2.06 8.09
C ASP A 49 13.79 -1.27 7.00
N LEU A 50 14.54 -0.65 6.08
CA LEU A 50 14.02 0.20 5.00
C LEU A 50 14.00 -0.53 3.65
N ARG A 51 13.77 -1.85 3.68
CA ARG A 51 13.78 -2.68 2.47
C ARG A 51 12.50 -2.59 1.66
N THR A 52 11.38 -2.17 2.24
CA THR A 52 10.12 -2.00 1.50
C THR A 52 10.27 -0.97 0.38
N GLU A 53 10.00 -1.39 -0.86
CA GLU A 53 10.07 -0.53 -2.05
C GLU A 53 8.66 -0.19 -2.56
N TYR A 54 7.78 -1.18 -2.65
CA TYR A 54 6.39 -1.01 -3.08
C TYR A 54 5.43 -1.46 -1.99
N LEU A 55 4.35 -0.71 -1.83
CA LEU A 55 3.24 -1.04 -0.95
C LEU A 55 1.92 -0.85 -1.71
N PHE A 56 1.08 -1.87 -1.71
CA PHE A 56 -0.24 -1.83 -2.35
C PHE A 56 -1.33 -1.94 -1.28
N MET A 57 -2.15 -0.91 -1.19
CA MET A 57 -3.35 -0.89 -0.36
C MET A 57 -4.46 -1.70 -1.01
N LEU A 58 -5.03 -2.64 -0.27
CA LEU A 58 -6.24 -3.34 -0.71
C LEU A 58 -7.48 -2.45 -0.58
N PRO A 59 -8.51 -2.66 -1.43
CA PRO A 59 -9.69 -1.82 -1.42
C PRO A 59 -10.55 -1.95 -0.16
N GLU A 60 -10.37 -3.03 0.59
CA GLU A 60 -11.08 -3.28 1.84
C GLU A 60 -10.52 -2.43 3.00
N ASN A 61 -9.29 -1.93 2.84
CA ASN A 61 -8.54 -1.20 3.87
C ASN A 61 -8.50 0.31 3.59
N HIS A 62 -9.53 0.85 2.95
CA HIS A 62 -9.67 2.29 2.71
C HIS A 62 -10.26 3.06 3.90
N ASP A 63 -10.19 2.55 5.14
CA ASP A 63 -10.65 3.34 6.29
C ASP A 63 -9.74 4.57 6.46
N PRO A 64 -10.22 5.79 6.13
CA PRO A 64 -9.38 6.98 6.17
C PRO A 64 -8.99 7.34 7.61
N ALA A 65 -9.75 6.90 8.62
CA ALA A 65 -9.45 7.17 10.02
C ALA A 65 -8.20 6.42 10.49
N ILE A 66 -7.96 5.21 9.96
CA ILE A 66 -6.86 4.33 10.36
C ILE A 66 -5.62 4.59 9.49
N TYR A 67 -5.80 4.77 8.18
CA TYR A 67 -4.69 4.75 7.22
C TYR A 67 -4.32 6.13 6.61
N GLN A 68 -4.91 7.23 7.10
CA GLN A 68 -4.57 8.59 6.64
C GLN A 68 -3.06 8.93 6.67
N LEU A 69 -2.29 8.29 7.57
CA LEU A 69 -0.85 8.56 7.69
C LEU A 69 0.01 7.72 6.76
N ILE A 70 -0.52 6.62 6.19
CA ILE A 70 0.23 5.74 5.28
C ILE A 70 0.80 6.50 4.07
N PRO A 71 0.04 7.37 3.37
CA PRO A 71 0.61 8.20 2.30
C PRO A 71 1.82 9.03 2.74
N LEU A 72 1.75 9.62 3.94
CA LEU A 72 2.84 10.45 4.48
C LEU A 72 4.04 9.60 4.88
N PHE A 73 3.79 8.46 5.51
CA PHE A 73 4.80 7.47 5.87
C PHE A 73 5.55 6.99 4.62
N CYS A 74 4.82 6.54 3.60
CA CYS A 74 5.42 6.07 2.35
C CYS A 74 6.26 7.16 1.68
N LYS A 75 5.76 8.41 1.65
CA LYS A 75 6.51 9.55 1.12
C LYS A 75 7.79 9.85 1.91
N HIS A 76 7.73 9.78 3.24
CA HIS A 76 8.89 10.05 4.11
C HIS A 76 10.01 9.02 3.89
N PHE A 77 9.63 7.77 3.68
CA PHE A 77 10.57 6.65 3.55
C PHE A 77 10.88 6.24 2.10
N GLY A 78 10.31 6.93 1.11
CA GLY A 78 10.55 6.64 -0.31
C GLY A 78 9.89 5.35 -0.80
N ILE A 79 8.81 4.91 -0.14
CA ILE A 79 8.01 3.76 -0.56
C ILE A 79 7.03 4.20 -1.65
N GLN A 80 6.97 3.44 -2.73
CA GLN A 80 5.95 3.66 -3.76
C GLN A 80 4.62 3.04 -3.34
N LEU A 81 3.65 3.89 -3.04
CA LEU A 81 2.32 3.50 -2.58
C LEU A 81 1.32 3.50 -3.74
N TYR A 82 0.57 2.40 -3.87
CA TYR A 82 -0.50 2.25 -4.84
C TYR A 82 -1.78 1.74 -4.16
N GLN A 83 -2.93 2.05 -4.74
CA GLN A 83 -4.21 1.47 -4.33
C GLN A 83 -4.66 0.46 -5.37
N ILE A 84 -5.07 -0.72 -4.92
CA ILE A 84 -5.72 -1.69 -5.79
C ILE A 84 -7.19 -1.29 -5.92
N ASN A 85 -7.65 -1.10 -7.16
CA ASN A 85 -9.00 -0.60 -7.41
C ASN A 85 -10.12 -1.65 -7.24
N GLU A 86 -9.78 -2.93 -7.18
CA GLU A 86 -10.70 -4.06 -7.13
C GLU A 86 -10.19 -5.14 -6.16
N LYS A 87 -11.09 -5.99 -5.66
CA LYS A 87 -10.71 -7.08 -4.75
C LYS A 87 -9.80 -8.07 -5.47
N ILE A 88 -8.81 -8.56 -4.74
CA ILE A 88 -7.87 -9.58 -5.21
C ILE A 88 -7.94 -10.80 -4.29
N CYS A 89 -7.87 -12.01 -4.87
CA CYS A 89 -7.81 -13.24 -4.09
C CYS A 89 -6.41 -13.40 -3.49
N THR A 90 -6.29 -13.21 -2.18
CA THR A 90 -5.06 -13.46 -1.42
C THR A 90 -5.09 -14.83 -0.76
N LYS A 91 -3.91 -15.41 -0.52
CA LYS A 91 -3.76 -16.65 0.26
C LYS A 91 -4.04 -16.41 1.74
N ASP A 92 -3.80 -15.20 2.21
CA ASP A 92 -4.03 -14.78 3.58
C ASP A 92 -5.49 -14.35 3.77
N SER A 93 -6.04 -14.63 4.95
CA SER A 93 -7.43 -14.32 5.29
C SER A 93 -7.69 -12.84 5.55
N ALA A 94 -6.65 -12.04 5.83
CA ALA A 94 -6.76 -10.59 6.05
C ALA A 94 -5.43 -9.82 5.82
N PRO A 95 -4.87 -9.80 4.60
CA PRO A 95 -3.76 -8.91 4.29
C PRO A 95 -4.20 -7.45 4.40
N LEU A 96 -3.46 -6.62 5.12
CA LEU A 96 -3.73 -5.18 5.11
C LEU A 96 -3.11 -4.51 3.88
N PHE A 97 -1.86 -4.86 3.60
CA PHE A 97 -1.10 -4.39 2.45
C PHE A 97 -0.37 -5.53 1.76
N ILE A 98 -0.17 -5.39 0.46
CA ILE A 98 0.80 -6.19 -0.29
C ILE A 98 2.11 -5.40 -0.35
N ARG A 99 3.22 -6.02 0.02
CA ARG A 99 4.54 -5.42 0.11
C ARG A 99 5.51 -6.12 -0.83
N ILE A 100 6.40 -5.33 -1.42
CA ILE A 100 7.57 -5.81 -2.15
C ILE A 100 8.80 -5.16 -1.55
N ARG A 101 9.79 -5.99 -1.23
CA ARG A 101 11.08 -5.56 -0.70
C ARG A 101 12.12 -5.46 -1.83
N LYS A 102 13.13 -4.62 -1.60
CA LYS A 102 14.33 -4.54 -2.44
C LYS A 102 14.98 -5.92 -2.52
N GLY A 103 15.23 -6.37 -3.74
CA GLY A 103 15.84 -7.69 -4.00
C GLY A 103 14.84 -8.82 -4.22
N ASP A 104 13.53 -8.58 -4.07
CA ASP A 104 12.53 -9.56 -4.49
C ASP A 104 12.62 -9.79 -6.00
N ALA A 105 12.54 -11.06 -6.44
CA ALA A 105 12.71 -11.46 -7.84
C ALA A 105 11.69 -10.84 -8.82
N VAL A 106 10.60 -10.30 -8.28
CA VAL A 106 9.47 -9.72 -9.02
C VAL A 106 9.55 -8.20 -9.16
N ILE A 107 10.53 -7.54 -8.56
CA ILE A 107 10.59 -6.07 -8.49
C ILE A 107 10.60 -5.41 -9.88
N ASP A 108 11.30 -6.01 -10.85
CA ASP A 108 11.36 -5.50 -12.22
C ASP A 108 10.04 -5.70 -12.97
N GLN A 109 9.36 -6.83 -12.75
CA GLN A 109 8.06 -7.12 -13.35
C GLN A 109 7.01 -6.13 -12.86
N VAL A 110 7.05 -5.79 -11.57
CA VAL A 110 6.15 -4.79 -10.96
C VAL A 110 6.38 -3.42 -11.56
N LYS A 111 7.65 -3.01 -11.65
CA LYS A 111 8.02 -1.73 -12.24
C LYS A 111 7.49 -1.60 -13.67
N GLN A 112 7.63 -2.65 -14.48
CA GLN A 112 7.10 -2.68 -15.85
C GLN A 112 5.56 -2.66 -15.88
N ALA A 113 4.91 -3.45 -15.02
CA ALA A 113 3.46 -3.55 -14.96
C ALA A 113 2.82 -2.20 -14.61
N ILE A 114 3.43 -1.44 -13.70
CA ILE A 114 2.94 -0.12 -13.26
C ILE A 114 3.26 0.99 -14.28
N GLN A 115 4.40 0.92 -14.98
CA GLN A 115 4.77 1.92 -16.00
C GLN A 115 3.96 1.83 -17.29
N SER A 116 3.27 0.70 -17.52
CA SER A 116 2.47 0.46 -18.73
C SER A 116 1.02 0.94 -18.61
N SER A 117 0.68 1.64 -17.52
CA SER A 117 -0.66 2.18 -17.21
C SER A 117 -0.89 3.62 -17.65
#